data_AF-A0A068UTA7-F1
#
_entry.id   AF-A0A068UTA7-F1
#
_cell.length_a   1.000
_cell.length_b   1.000
_cell.length_c   1.000
_cell.angle_alpha   90.00
_cell.angle_beta   90.00
_cell.angle_gamma   90.00
#
_symmetry.space_group_name_H-M   'P 1'
#
loop_
_entity.id
_entity.type
_entity.pdbx_description
1 polymer ?
#
loop_
_entity_poly.entity_id
_entity_poly.type
_entity_poly.pdbx_seq_one_letter_code
_entity_poly.pdbx_strand_id
1 'polypeptide(L)'
;MALNPLVFPYSMPVPFVNEMFVLARDGVDFEVDKIPGAQRGHDKAKGISYLSNIRMVFVANKPGGDFAAFDLPLLSKDDTPTDLCSEDDSHYHVLSII
;
A
#
# COMPACT_ATOMS: atom_id res chain seq x y z
N MET A 1 3.40 2.79 -7.12
CA MET A 1 2.42 2.69 -6.02
C MET A 1 1.60 3.98 -5.98
N ALA A 2 0.32 3.92 -5.64
CA ALA A 2 -0.47 5.13 -5.33
C ALA A 2 -0.77 5.20 -3.83
N LEU A 3 -0.65 6.38 -3.25
CA LEU A 3 -1.04 6.65 -1.86
C LEU A 3 -2.52 7.03 -1.79
N ASN A 4 -3.20 6.52 -0.78
CA ASN A 4 -4.60 6.79 -0.43
C ASN A 4 -5.59 6.59 -1.59
N PRO A 5 -5.70 5.37 -2.14
CA PRO A 5 -6.77 5.06 -3.08
C PRO A 5 -8.15 5.29 -2.46
N LEU A 6 -9.17 5.44 -3.32
CA LEU A 6 -10.55 5.54 -2.87
C LEU A 6 -10.95 4.25 -2.13
N VAL A 7 -11.44 4.43 -0.90
CA VAL A 7 -11.95 3.37 -0.05
C VAL A 7 -13.41 3.65 0.31
N PHE A 8 -14.21 2.61 0.40
CA PHE A 8 -15.55 2.72 0.99
C PHE A 8 -15.46 2.98 2.50
N PRO A 9 -16.54 3.47 3.14
CA PRO A 9 -16.57 3.71 4.59
C PRO A 9 -16.21 2.49 5.46
N TYR A 10 -16.31 1.28 4.93
CA TYR A 10 -15.97 0.02 5.59
C TYR A 10 -14.56 -0.51 5.24
N SER A 11 -13.66 0.38 4.79
CA SER A 11 -12.24 0.07 4.51
C SER A 11 -12.00 -0.91 3.36
N MET A 12 -13.01 -1.20 2.54
CA MET A 12 -12.82 -1.94 1.29
C MET A 12 -12.42 -0.97 0.18
N PRO A 13 -11.34 -1.26 -0.59
CA PRO A 13 -10.96 -0.44 -1.72
C PRO A 13 -12.06 -0.43 -2.79
N VAL A 14 -12.24 0.72 -3.44
CA VAL A 14 -13.15 0.83 -4.59
C VAL A 14 -12.50 0.11 -5.78
N PRO A 15 -13.14 -0.93 -6.34
CA PRO A 15 -12.56 -1.68 -7.45
C PRO A 15 -12.59 -0.87 -8.75
N PHE A 16 -11.57 -1.06 -9.59
CA PHE A 16 -11.62 -0.65 -10.99
C PHE A 16 -12.59 -1.55 -11.79
N VAL A 17 -12.94 -1.10 -13.01
CA VAL A 17 -13.74 -1.93 -13.93
C VAL A 17 -12.97 -3.23 -14.22
N ASN A 18 -13.63 -4.38 -14.01
CA ASN A 18 -13.07 -5.73 -14.13
C ASN A 18 -11.98 -6.08 -13.09
N GLU A 19 -11.85 -5.30 -12.01
CA GLU A 19 -11.07 -5.68 -10.84
C GLU A 19 -11.91 -6.56 -9.91
N MET A 20 -11.35 -7.71 -9.52
CA MET A 20 -11.96 -8.61 -8.55
C MET A 20 -11.00 -8.81 -7.39
N PHE A 21 -11.46 -8.49 -6.18
CA PHE A 21 -10.76 -8.82 -4.95
C PHE A 21 -10.96 -10.30 -4.62
N VAL A 22 -9.86 -11.03 -4.50
CA VAL A 22 -9.84 -12.49 -4.30
C VAL A 22 -9.46 -12.87 -2.87
N LEU A 23 -8.75 -11.99 -2.15
CA LEU A 23 -8.34 -12.21 -0.77
C LEU A 23 -8.42 -10.89 0.01
N ALA A 24 -8.84 -11.01 1.27
CA ALA A 24 -8.69 -9.97 2.29
C ALA A 24 -8.09 -10.62 3.53
N ARG A 25 -7.02 -10.03 4.07
CA ARG A 25 -6.39 -10.45 5.31
C ARG A 25 -6.33 -9.29 6.27
N ASP A 26 -7.09 -9.38 7.36
CA ASP A 26 -7.03 -8.44 8.47
C ASP A 26 -5.83 -8.74 9.37
N GLY A 27 -5.40 -7.71 10.08
CA GLY A 27 -4.34 -7.77 11.07
C GLY A 27 -2.93 -7.85 10.47
N VAL A 28 -2.77 -7.46 9.20
CA VAL A 28 -1.45 -7.39 8.56
C VAL A 28 -0.69 -6.21 9.16
N ASP A 29 0.50 -6.50 9.68
CA ASP A 29 1.44 -5.49 10.12
C ASP A 29 2.30 -5.06 8.94
N PHE A 30 2.59 -3.76 8.88
CA PHE A 30 3.26 -3.16 7.75
C PHE A 30 4.19 -2.05 8.20
N GLU A 31 5.38 -2.00 7.62
CA GLU A 31 6.41 -1.04 7.93
C GLU A 31 6.69 -0.19 6.70
N VAL A 32 6.41 1.11 6.80
CA VAL A 32 6.75 2.10 5.76
C VAL A 32 7.97 2.88 6.24
N ASP A 33 9.00 2.88 5.41
CA ASP A 33 10.15 3.75 5.61
C ASP A 33 10.00 5.07 4.86
N LYS A 34 10.33 6.17 5.56
CA LYS A 34 10.56 7.53 5.01
C LYS A 34 9.36 8.23 4.35
N ILE A 35 8.18 8.26 4.97
CA ILE A 35 7.07 9.08 4.45
C ILE A 35 7.52 10.57 4.36
N PRO A 36 7.40 11.25 3.19
CA PRO A 36 7.80 12.65 3.05
C PRO A 36 7.00 13.54 4.02
N GLY A 37 7.69 14.27 4.89
CA GLY A 37 7.06 15.13 5.92
C GLY A 37 6.98 14.52 7.32
N ALA A 38 7.18 13.20 7.47
CA ALA A 38 7.34 12.57 8.77
C ALA A 38 8.76 12.82 9.29
N GLN A 39 8.90 13.56 10.38
CA GLN A 39 10.17 13.73 11.07
C GLN A 39 10.60 12.39 11.67
N ARG A 40 11.34 11.59 10.89
CA ARG A 40 12.16 10.46 11.35
C ARG A 40 11.35 9.34 12.03
N GLY A 41 10.80 8.41 11.25
CA GLY A 41 10.12 7.25 11.84
C GLY A 41 9.99 6.09 10.87
N HIS A 42 10.40 4.90 11.30
CA HIS A 42 9.86 3.64 10.83
C HIS A 42 8.39 3.62 11.26
N ASP A 43 7.47 3.92 10.35
CA ASP A 43 6.06 3.98 10.69
C ASP A 43 5.45 2.59 10.50
N LYS A 44 5.09 1.98 11.63
CA LYS A 44 4.39 0.69 11.67
C LYS A 44 2.89 0.93 11.67
N ALA A 45 2.23 0.44 10.63
CA ALA A 45 0.79 0.45 10.50
C ALA A 45 0.25 -0.99 10.59
N LYS A 46 -0.92 -1.14 11.21
CA LYS A 46 -1.69 -2.38 11.18
C LYS A 46 -2.97 -2.16 10.40
N GLY A 47 -3.32 -3.10 9.54
CA GLY A 47 -4.41 -2.90 8.58
C GLY A 47 -4.94 -4.16 7.95
N ILE A 48 -5.77 -3.95 6.94
CA ILE A 48 -6.28 -5.01 6.07
C ILE A 48 -5.52 -4.95 4.75
N SER A 49 -4.99 -6.09 4.33
CA SER A 49 -4.43 -6.28 2.99
C SER A 49 -5.46 -6.95 2.09
N TYR A 50 -5.78 -6.31 0.98
CA TYR A 50 -6.60 -6.83 -0.09
C TYR A 50 -5.71 -7.23 -1.28
N LEU A 51 -5.99 -8.38 -1.88
CA LEU A 51 -5.36 -8.80 -3.12
C LEU A 51 -6.43 -8.90 -4.20
N SER A 52 -6.23 -8.22 -5.32
CA SER A 52 -7.04 -8.35 -6.52
C SER A 52 -6.26 -9.05 -7.64
N ASN A 53 -6.92 -9.24 -8.78
CA ASN A 53 -6.28 -9.73 -10.00
C ASN A 53 -5.29 -8.73 -10.63
N ILE A 54 -5.19 -7.49 -10.15
CA ILE A 54 -4.31 -6.46 -10.75
C ILE A 54 -3.45 -5.68 -9.75
N ARG A 55 -3.79 -5.65 -8.45
CA ARG A 55 -3.02 -4.96 -7.41
C ARG A 55 -3.23 -5.58 -6.03
N MET A 56 -2.27 -5.32 -5.14
CA MET A 56 -2.46 -5.42 -3.70
C MET A 56 -2.81 -4.04 -3.15
N VAL A 57 -3.73 -3.95 -2.19
CA VAL A 57 -4.09 -2.70 -1.52
C VAL A 57 -4.03 -2.92 -0.02
N PHE A 58 -3.30 -2.08 0.70
CA PHE A 58 -3.30 -2.06 2.15
C PHE A 58 -4.09 -0.86 2.64
N VAL A 59 -4.94 -1.07 3.65
CA VAL A 59 -5.73 -0.02 4.30
C VAL A 59 -5.44 -0.07 5.79
N ALA A 60 -4.93 1.02 6.35
CA ALA A 60 -4.57 1.11 7.76
C ALA A 60 -5.82 1.20 8.65
N ASN A 61 -5.86 0.44 9.75
CA ASN A 61 -6.95 0.48 10.72
C ASN A 61 -6.95 1.80 11.52
N LYS A 62 -5.77 2.42 11.65
CA LYS A 62 -5.55 3.72 12.28
C LYS A 62 -4.70 4.56 11.34
N PRO A 63 -5.32 5.37 10.46
CA PRO A 63 -4.55 6.26 9.59
C PRO A 63 -3.74 7.24 10.45
N GLY A 64 -2.49 7.46 10.05
CA GLY A 64 -1.54 8.35 10.74
C GLY A 64 -1.04 9.41 9.77
N GLY A 65 -1.16 10.69 10.15
CA GLY A 65 -0.82 11.81 9.27
C GLY A 65 -1.57 11.74 7.93
N ASP A 66 -0.85 11.86 6.83
CA ASP A 66 -1.39 11.80 5.47
C ASP A 66 -1.46 10.37 4.92
N PHE A 67 -1.20 9.35 5.72
CA PHE A 67 -1.19 7.96 5.28
C PHE A 67 -2.39 7.17 5.85
N ALA A 68 -3.27 6.75 4.94
CA ALA A 68 -4.43 5.91 5.25
C ALA A 68 -4.42 4.57 4.49
N ALA A 69 -3.90 4.55 3.26
CA ALA A 69 -3.84 3.35 2.44
C ALA A 69 -2.78 3.50 1.33
N PHE A 70 -2.40 2.40 0.69
CA PHE A 70 -1.63 2.42 -0.56
C PHE A 70 -1.99 1.23 -1.43
N ASP A 71 -1.70 1.34 -2.73
CA ASP A 71 -1.76 0.22 -3.65
C ASP A 71 -0.43 -0.11 -4.34
N LEU A 72 -0.30 -1.38 -4.71
CA LEU A 72 0.84 -1.97 -5.39
C LEU A 72 0.35 -2.74 -6.61
N PRO A 73 0.61 -2.28 -7.83
CA PRO A 73 0.34 -3.04 -9.04
C PRO A 73 1.06 -4.40 -9.02
N LEU A 74 0.38 -5.47 -9.43
CA LEU A 74 0.99 -6.81 -9.52
C LEU A 74 1.84 -7.01 -10.77
N LEU A 75 1.70 -6.13 -11.77
CA LEU A 75 2.53 -6.10 -12.96
C LEU A 75 3.31 -4.78 -12.97
N SER A 76 4.64 -4.86 -12.93
CA SER A 76 5.51 -3.74 -13.27
C SER A 76 5.61 -3.57 -14.79
N LYS A 77 5.88 -2.35 -15.23
CA LYS A 77 6.09 -2.05 -16.66
C LYS A 77 7.41 -2.61 -17.18
N ASP A 78 8.34 -2.94 -16.28
CA ASP A 78 9.70 -3.40 -16.58
C ASP A 78 10.03 -4.69 -15.81
N ASP A 79 10.83 -5.57 -16.43
CA ASP A 79 11.36 -6.85 -15.88
C ASP A 79 12.38 -6.64 -14.74
N THR A 80 12.64 -5.40 -14.33
CA THR A 80 13.34 -5.12 -13.09
C THR A 80 12.54 -5.74 -11.94
N PRO A 81 13.20 -6.44 -10.99
CA PRO A 81 12.55 -6.84 -9.76
C PRO A 81 11.81 -5.62 -9.24
N THR A 82 10.50 -5.73 -9.09
CA THR A 82 9.70 -4.67 -8.47
C THR A 82 10.16 -4.64 -7.02
N ASP A 83 11.26 -3.93 -6.75
CA ASP A 83 11.46 -3.36 -5.45
C ASP A 83 10.19 -2.57 -5.21
N LEU A 84 9.45 -2.91 -4.17
CA LEU A 84 8.17 -2.26 -3.82
C LEU A 84 8.36 -0.75 -3.52
N CYS A 85 9.60 -0.28 -3.60
CA CYS A 85 10.08 1.09 -3.59
C CYS A 85 9.82 1.75 -4.95
N SER A 86 8.96 2.78 -5.00
CA SER A 86 8.87 3.65 -6.17
C SER A 86 10.22 4.30 -6.50
N GLU A 87 10.71 4.11 -7.71
CA GLU A 87 11.67 5.04 -8.33
C GLU A 87 10.90 6.29 -8.76
N ASP A 88 10.79 7.25 -7.84
CA ASP A 88 10.66 8.65 -8.18
C ASP A 88 11.75 9.40 -7.42
N ASP A 89 12.42 10.32 -8.11
CA ASP A 89 13.65 10.98 -7.70
C ASP A 89 13.68 11.36 -6.20
N SER A 90 14.71 10.88 -5.51
CA SER A 90 15.07 11.10 -4.09
C SER A 90 14.30 10.27 -3.03
N HIS A 91 14.96 9.17 -2.61
CA HIS A 91 14.77 8.39 -1.37
C HIS A 91 13.86 7.14 -1.45
N TYR A 92 14.51 5.98 -1.54
CA TYR A 92 13.95 4.63 -1.37
C TYR A 92 12.98 4.50 -0.18
N HIS A 93 11.75 4.07 -0.45
CA HIS A 93 10.74 3.60 0.51
C HIS A 93 10.78 2.07 0.58
N VAL A 94 11.55 1.49 1.50
CA VAL A 94 11.63 0.03 1.64
C VAL A 94 10.33 -0.49 2.22
N LEU A 95 9.74 -1.49 1.55
CA LEU A 95 8.51 -2.14 1.95
C LEU A 95 8.80 -3.55 2.45
N SER A 96 8.61 -3.80 3.74
CA SER A 96 8.69 -5.15 4.30
C SER A 96 7.30 -5.60 4.77
N ILE A 97 6.79 -6.66 4.14
CA ILE A 97 5.60 -7.40 4.60
C ILE A 97 6.14 -8.53 5.47
N ILE A 98 5.97 -8.43 6.79
CA ILE A 98 6.45 -9.44 7.78
C ILE A 98 5.32 -10.40 8.15
#